data_AF-A0A392P2P4-F1
#
_entry.id   AF-A0A392P2P4-F1
#
_cell.length_a   1.000
_cell.length_b   1.000
_cell.length_c   1.000
_cell.angle_alpha   90.00
_cell.angle_beta   90.00
_cell.angle_gamma   90.00
#
_symmetry.space_group_name_H-M   'P 1'
#
loop_
_entity.id
_entity.type
_entity.pdbx_description
1 polymer ?
#
loop_
_entity_poly.entity_id
_entity_poly.type
_entity_poly.pdbx_seq_one_letter_code
_entity_poly.pdbx_strand_id
1 'polypeptide(L)' 'CVRFASEVVGVQDLGMLARGSGEEIGTCVEKLMMTSELSGNMIDICHVGALTSKPFAFKA' A
#
# COMPACT_ATOMS: atom_id res chain seq x y z
N CYS A 1 -0.44 1.28 6.15
CA CYS A 1 0.30 1.27 4.88
C CYS A 1 0.90 2.64 4.55
N VAL A 2 0.15 3.76 4.44
CA VAL A 2 0.69 5.10 4.11
C VAL A 2 1.85 5.52 5.03
N ARG A 3 1.65 5.40 6.35
CA ARG A 3 2.70 5.68 7.34
C ARG A 3 3.91 4.76 7.20
N PHE A 4 3.70 3.47 6.95
CA PHE A 4 4.80 2.51 6.76
C PHE A 4 5.61 2.82 5.50
N ALA A 5 4.94 3.22 4.40
CA ALA A 5 5.59 3.64 3.17
C ALA A 5 6.51 4.85 3.43
N SER A 6 6.01 5.86 4.15
CA SER A 6 6.75 7.10 4.42
C SER A 6 7.84 6.93 5.50
N GLU A 7 7.50 6.33 6.64
CA GLU A 7 8.35 6.31 7.84
C GLU A 7 9.37 5.15 7.83
N VAL A 8 9.03 4.00 7.24
CA VAL A 8 9.87 2.79 7.29
C VAL A 8 10.52 2.49 5.94
N VAL A 9 9.73 2.54 4.88
CA VAL A 9 10.22 2.23 3.52
C VAL A 9 10.93 3.42 2.88
N GLY A 10 10.67 4.65 3.36
CA GLY A 10 11.26 5.89 2.85
C GLY A 10 10.75 6.27 1.46
N VAL A 11 9.60 5.74 1.04
CA VAL A 11 8.99 5.99 -0.27
C VAL A 11 7.65 6.70 -0.06
N GLN A 12 7.53 7.92 -0.58
CA GLN A 12 6.35 8.77 -0.42
C GLN A 12 5.32 8.60 -1.56
N ASP A 13 5.28 7.42 -2.17
CA ASP A 13 4.42 7.16 -3.33
C ASP A 13 2.97 6.83 -2.92
N LEU A 14 2.76 6.37 -1.68
CA LEU A 14 1.45 6.02 -1.16
C LEU A 14 0.88 7.18 -0.32
N GLY A 15 -0.35 7.58 -0.62
CA GLY A 15 -1.04 8.66 0.07
C GLY A 15 -2.51 8.36 0.35
N MET A 16 -3.15 9.28 1.06
CA MET A 16 -4.60 9.35 1.19
C MET A 16 -5.09 10.43 0.22
N LEU A 17 -5.91 10.02 -0.74
CA LEU A 17 -6.50 10.84 -1.76
C LEU A 17 -7.94 11.18 -1.35
N ALA A 18 -8.45 12.31 -1.84
CA ALA A 18 -9.79 12.83 -1.53
C ALA A 18 -10.04 13.04 -0.02
N ARG A 19 -11.30 13.24 0.38
CA ARG A 19 -11.72 13.58 1.76
C ARG A 19 -13.10 13.00 2.09
N GLY A 20 -13.31 12.67 3.36
CA GLY A 20 -14.59 12.14 3.84
C GLY A 20 -14.82 10.69 3.41
N SER A 21 -16.06 10.32 3.10
CA SER A 21 -16.39 8.94 2.67
C SER A 21 -15.79 8.54 1.33
N GLY A 22 -15.26 9.50 0.57
CA GLY A 22 -14.54 9.26 -0.68
C GLY A 22 -13.03 9.16 -0.50
N GLU A 23 -12.52 9.04 0.73
CA GLU A 23 -11.08 8.85 0.96
C GLU A 23 -10.59 7.53 0.37
N GLU A 24 -9.53 7.62 -0.43
CA GLU A 24 -8.92 6.47 -1.10
C GLU A 24 -7.44 6.38 -0.72
N ILE A 25 -6.96 5.17 -0.43
CA ILE A 25 -5.55 4.92 -0.17
C ILE A 25 -4.92 4.38 -1.45
N GLY A 26 -3.99 5.14 -2.03
CA GLY A 26 -3.37 4.78 -3.30
C GLY A 26 -2.27 5.74 -3.74
N THR A 27 -1.78 5.56 -4.96
CA THR A 27 -0.87 6.49 -5.63
C THR A 27 -1.68 7.47 -6.46
N CYS A 28 -1.34 8.77 -6.43
CA CYS A 28 -2.06 9.80 -7.20
C CYS A 28 -1.92 9.60 -8.72
N VAL A 29 -0.80 9.01 -9.15
CA VAL A 29 -0.54 8.59 -10.53
C VAL A 29 -0.36 7.08 -10.51
N GLU A 30 -0.71 6.40 -11.61
CA GLU A 30 -0.48 4.95 -11.73
C GLU A 30 1.03 4.66 -11.63
N LYS A 31 1.45 4.14 -10.47
CA LYS A 31 2.85 3.86 -10.16
C LYS A 31 2.93 2.52 -9.47
N LEU A 32 3.90 1.69 -9.89
CA LEU A 32 4.18 0.47 -9.14
C LEU A 32 4.68 0.84 -7.74
N MET A 33 3.91 0.45 -6.73
CA MET A 33 4.26 0.60 -5.31
C MET A 33 5.47 -0.26 -4.87
N MET A 34 6.06 -1.05 -5.78
CA MET A 34 7.16 -2.01 -5.53
C MET A 34 8.55 -1.50 -5.92
N THR A 35 8.81 -0.19 -5.85
CA THR A 35 10.18 0.34 -6.08
C THR A 35 11.15 0.00 -4.94
N SER A 36 10.64 -0.47 -3.80
CA SER A 36 11.41 -0.86 -2.62
C SER A 36 11.21 -2.34 -2.28
N GLU A 37 12.30 -3.00 -1.92
CA GLU A 37 12.36 -4.39 -1.43
C GLU A 37 11.48 -4.64 -0.20
N LEU A 38 11.24 -3.61 0.62
CA LEU A 38 10.44 -3.71 1.86
C LEU A 38 8.94 -3.48 1.65
N SER A 39 8.51 -3.16 0.43
CA SER A 39 7.10 -2.86 0.11
C SER A 39 6.16 -4.06 0.34
N GLY A 40 6.67 -5.29 0.25
CA GLY A 40 5.91 -6.52 0.49
C GLY A 40 5.35 -6.64 1.91
N ASN A 41 6.02 -6.05 2.91
CA ASN A 41 5.59 -6.09 4.31
C ASN A 41 4.31 -5.26 4.57
N MET A 42 3.85 -4.47 3.58
CA MET A 42 2.57 -3.75 3.70
C MET A 42 1.36 -4.68 3.75
N ILE A 43 1.48 -5.91 3.23
CA ILE A 43 0.43 -6.93 3.25
C ILE A 43 0.12 -7.32 4.69
N ASP A 44 1.15 -7.62 5.49
CA ASP A 44 1.01 -8.06 6.87
C ASP A 44 0.50 -6.93 7.80
N ILE A 45 0.82 -5.68 7.45
CA ILE A 45 0.35 -4.50 8.19
C ILE A 45 -1.13 -4.18 7.88
N CYS A 46 -1.68 -4.70 6.79
CA CYS A 46 -3.05 -4.41 6.38
C CYS A 46 -4.07 -5.24 7.18
N HIS A 47 -4.61 -4.66 8.25
CA HIS A 47 -5.60 -5.29 9.13
C HIS A 47 -6.95 -5.65 8.48
N VAL A 48 -7.23 -5.21 7.24
CA VAL A 48 -8.52 -5.42 6.54
C VAL A 48 -8.41 -6.26 5.26
N GLY A 49 -7.22 -6.72 4.86
CA GLY A 49 -7.04 -7.50 3.62
C GLY A 49 -7.22 -6.70 2.32
N ALA A 50 -7.18 -5.36 2.38
CA ALA A 50 -7.20 -4.51 1.18
C ALA A 50 -5.90 -4.59 0.36
N LEU A 51 -4.79 -4.93 1.02
CA LEU A 51 -3.49 -5.16 0.38
C LEU A 51 -3.12 -6.64 0.55
N THR A 52 -3.03 -7.37 -0.56
CA THR A 52 -2.76 -8.82 -0.55
C THR A 52 -1.57 -9.18 -1.43
N SER A 53 -0.95 -10.31 -1.13
CA SER A 53 0.09 -10.88 -1.98
C SER A 53 -0.47 -11.30 -3.34
N LYS A 54 -0.07 -10.63 -4.42
CA LYS A 54 -0.46 -11.00 -5.79
C LYS A 54 -0.07 -12.44 -6.17
N PRO A 55 1.15 -12.97 -5.90
CA PRO A 55 1.51 -14.33 -6.28
C PRO A 55 0.75 -15.42 -5.49
N PHE A 56 0.30 -15.09 -4.28
CA PHE A 56 -0.45 -15.97 -3.39
C PHE A 56 -1.95 -15.66 -3.38
N ALA A 57 -2.43 -14.79 -4.27
CA ALA A 57 -3.85 -14.44 -4.35
C ALA A 57 -4.65 -15.69 -4.68
N PHE A 58 -5.58 -16.06 -3.78
CA PHE A 58 -6.48 -17.22 -3.91
C PHE A 58 -5.76 -18.57 -4.02
N LYS A 59 -4.51 -18.62 -3.57
CA LYS A 59 -3.78 -19.86 -3.34
C LYS A 59 -3.71 -20.06 -1.83
N ALA A 60 -3.99 -21.28 -1.40
CA ALA A 60 -4.42 -21.66 -0.04
C ALA A 60 -5.86 -21.25 0.30
#